data_AF-A0A2V6J715-F1
#
_entry.id   AF-A0A2V6J715-F1
#
_cell.length_a   1.000
_cell.length_b   1.000
_cell.length_c   1.000
_cell.angle_alpha   90.00
_cell.angle_beta   90.00
_cell.angle_gamma   90.00
#
_symmetry.space_group_name_H-M   'P 1'
#
loop_
_entity.id
_entity.type
_entity.pdbx_description
1 polymer ?
#
loop_
_entity_poly.entity_id
_entity_poly.type
_entity_poly.pdbx_seq_one_letter_code
_entity_poly.pdbx_strand_id
1 'polypeptide(L)'
;MLSDETIAEVNARGGIRAIAISHPHFYSSMIEWADRFDAQIFLHAADREWVMRKSRRIQFWEGSTLSLWDRLTLINLGGHFEGGTVLHWPAESRDGGSKGALLAGDIITVVQDRRYVSFMRSYPNIIPLG
;
A
#
# COMPACT_ATOMS: atom_id res chain seq x y z
N MET A 1 19.87 -1.96 -3.10
CA MET A 1 19.61 -2.94 -4.17
C MET A 1 19.08 -4.22 -3.53
N LEU A 2 18.27 -4.99 -4.26
CA LEU A 2 17.76 -6.28 -3.81
C LEU A 2 18.89 -7.31 -3.80
N SER A 3 19.11 -8.00 -2.68
CA SER A 3 20.07 -9.11 -2.63
C SER A 3 19.47 -10.36 -3.27
N ASP A 4 20.31 -11.21 -3.85
CA ASP A 4 19.88 -12.48 -4.43
C ASP A 4 19.21 -13.39 -3.39
N GLU A 5 19.67 -13.32 -2.14
CA GLU A 5 19.04 -14.01 -1.00
C GLU A 5 17.60 -13.55 -0.77
N THR A 6 17.34 -12.24 -0.76
CA THR A 6 15.99 -11.69 -0.61
C THR A 6 15.09 -12.16 -1.75
N ILE A 7 15.63 -12.18 -2.96
CA ILE A 7 14.87 -12.60 -4.13
C ILE A 7 14.53 -14.09 -4.09
N ALA A 8 15.51 -14.93 -3.70
CA ALA A 8 15.30 -16.36 -3.54
C ALA A 8 14.21 -16.66 -2.50
N GLU A 9 14.23 -15.96 -1.36
CA GLU A 9 13.25 -16.12 -0.30
C GLU A 9 11.83 -15.74 -0.74
N VAL A 10 11.68 -14.63 -1.47
CA VAL A 10 10.37 -14.21 -2.00
C VAL A 10 9.86 -15.19 -3.07
N ASN A 11 10.74 -15.66 -3.96
CA ASN A 11 10.37 -16.65 -4.97
C ASN A 11 9.96 -17.99 -4.36
N ALA A 12 10.64 -18.44 -3.29
CA ALA A 12 10.27 -19.65 -2.56
C ALA A 12 8.85 -19.57 -1.94
N ARG A 13 8.34 -18.36 -1.71
CA ARG A 13 6.99 -18.09 -1.20
C ARG A 13 5.94 -17.84 -2.29
N GLY A 14 6.31 -18.01 -3.57
CA GLY A 14 5.41 -17.84 -4.71
C GLY A 14 5.52 -16.51 -5.46
N GLY A 15 6.51 -15.67 -5.13
CA GLY A 15 6.79 -14.42 -5.83
C GLY A 15 5.81 -13.28 -5.47
N ILE A 16 5.77 -12.25 -6.32
CA ILE A 16 4.91 -11.07 -6.12
C ILE A 16 4.04 -10.87 -7.35
N ARG A 17 2.72 -10.96 -7.18
CA ARG A 17 1.76 -10.63 -8.25
C ARG A 17 1.65 -9.13 -8.49
N ALA A 18 1.65 -8.35 -7.42
CA ALA A 18 1.43 -6.91 -7.47
C ALA A 18 1.98 -6.20 -6.23
N ILE A 19 2.21 -4.91 -6.39
CA ILE A 19 2.67 -4.00 -5.35
C ILE A 19 1.63 -2.87 -5.24
N ALA A 20 1.05 -2.70 -4.07
CA ALA A 20 0.27 -1.51 -3.74
C ALA A 20 0.99 -0.75 -2.64
N ILE A 21 1.05 0.58 -2.74
CA ILE A 21 1.84 1.41 -1.84
C ILE A 21 0.93 2.46 -1.21
N SER A 22 1.10 2.67 0.10
CA SER A 22 0.22 3.55 0.87
C SER A 22 0.35 5.02 0.50
N HIS A 23 1.57 5.54 0.32
CA HIS A 23 1.82 6.95 0.00
C HIS A 23 3.26 7.19 -0.53
N PRO A 24 3.58 8.39 -1.05
CA PRO A 24 4.81 8.68 -1.79
C PRO A 24 6.14 8.43 -1.09
N HIS A 25 6.19 8.43 0.25
CA HIS A 25 7.44 8.15 0.99
C HIS A 25 8.03 6.77 0.64
N PHE A 26 7.22 5.85 0.13
CA PHE A 26 7.61 4.46 -0.15
C PHE A 26 7.82 4.17 -1.65
N TYR A 27 7.86 5.18 -2.53
CA TYR A 27 7.95 4.96 -3.99
C TYR A 27 9.38 4.64 -4.48
N SER A 28 10.40 4.82 -3.66
CA SER A 28 11.81 4.85 -4.09
C SER A 28 12.29 3.60 -4.83
N SER A 29 11.85 2.41 -4.43
CA SER A 29 12.32 1.13 -5.00
C SER A 29 11.23 0.30 -5.68
N MET A 30 10.03 0.85 -5.85
CA MET A 30 8.88 0.09 -6.34
C MET A 30 9.10 -0.50 -7.73
N ILE A 31 9.86 0.18 -8.59
CA ILE A 31 10.15 -0.25 -9.96
C ILE A 31 11.13 -1.43 -9.95
N GLU A 32 12.19 -1.36 -9.15
CA GLU A 32 13.17 -2.46 -9.01
C GLU A 32 12.49 -3.76 -8.56
N TRP A 33 11.58 -3.65 -7.59
CA TRP A 33 10.79 -4.80 -7.14
C TRP A 33 9.86 -5.30 -8.25
N ALA A 34 9.14 -4.39 -8.92
CA ALA A 34 8.21 -4.75 -9.98
C ALA A 34 8.90 -5.41 -11.18
N ASP A 35 10.07 -4.92 -11.58
CA ASP A 35 10.86 -5.52 -12.65
C ASP A 35 11.41 -6.90 -12.24
N ARG A 36 11.83 -7.06 -10.98
CA ARG A 36 12.42 -8.33 -10.52
C ARG A 36 11.40 -9.46 -10.41
N PHE A 37 10.17 -9.15 -10.02
CA PHE A 37 9.11 -10.13 -9.79
C PHE A 37 8.01 -10.12 -10.86
N ASP A 38 8.20 -9.37 -11.94
CA ASP A 38 7.21 -9.16 -13.00
C ASP A 38 5.84 -8.67 -12.49
N ALA A 39 5.86 -7.84 -11.43
CA ALA A 39 4.65 -7.38 -10.76
C ALA A 39 4.08 -6.10 -11.41
N GLN A 40 2.78 -5.86 -11.21
CA GLN A 40 2.15 -4.56 -11.46
C GLN A 40 2.21 -3.69 -10.19
N ILE A 41 2.31 -2.37 -10.37
CA ILE A 41 2.31 -1.39 -9.27
C ILE A 41 0.99 -0.62 -9.32
N PHE A 42 0.25 -0.55 -8.20
CA PHE A 42 -0.98 0.22 -8.08
C PHE A 42 -0.76 1.45 -7.20
N LEU A 43 -0.92 2.64 -7.78
CA LEU A 43 -0.83 3.93 -7.10
C LEU A 43 -2.09 4.75 -7.34
N HIS A 44 -2.57 5.50 -6.36
CA HIS A 44 -3.70 6.39 -6.59
C HIS A 44 -3.28 7.58 -7.48
N ALA A 45 -4.13 7.98 -8.41
CA ALA A 45 -3.81 9.01 -9.41
C ALA A 45 -3.55 10.40 -8.81
N ALA A 46 -4.12 10.70 -7.63
CA ALA A 46 -3.87 11.95 -6.91
C ALA A 46 -2.41 12.09 -6.46
N ASP A 47 -1.66 10.99 -6.35
CA ASP A 47 -0.24 11.02 -5.98
C ASP A 47 0.70 10.97 -7.20
N ARG A 48 0.16 11.06 -8.41
CA ARG A 48 0.94 10.93 -9.66
C ARG A 48 2.10 11.91 -9.76
N GLU A 49 1.93 13.13 -9.26
CA GLU A 49 2.98 14.15 -9.30
C GLU A 49 4.23 13.76 -8.50
N TRP A 50 4.08 12.92 -7.47
CA TRP A 50 5.19 12.46 -6.64
C TRP A 50 5.99 11.30 -7.27
N VAL A 51 5.54 10.77 -8.42
CA VAL A 51 6.22 9.68 -9.13
C VAL A 51 7.38 10.24 -9.96
N MET A 52 8.58 10.16 -9.40
CA MET A 52 9.81 10.68 -10.03
C MET A 52 10.35 9.77 -11.15
N ARG A 53 10.11 8.47 -11.07
CA ARG A 53 10.54 7.49 -12.07
C ARG A 53 9.33 6.89 -12.75
N LYS A 54 9.25 7.05 -14.07
CA LYS A 54 8.18 6.51 -14.90
C LYS A 54 8.44 5.03 -15.17
N SER A 55 7.39 4.22 -15.10
CA SER A 55 7.41 2.81 -15.52
C SER A 55 6.06 2.43 -16.11
N ARG A 56 6.06 1.57 -17.13
CA ARG A 56 4.82 1.01 -17.72
C ARG A 56 4.09 0.05 -16.78
N ARG A 57 4.76 -0.41 -15.71
CA ARG A 57 4.17 -1.26 -14.67
C ARG A 57 3.29 -0.50 -13.69
N ILE A 58 3.34 0.83 -13.70
CA ILE A 58 2.55 1.68 -12.81
C ILE A 58 1.15 1.85 -13.39
N GLN A 59 0.18 1.30 -12.67
CA GLN A 59 -1.24 1.47 -12.88
C GLN A 59 -1.76 2.53 -11.92
N PHE A 60 -2.17 3.65 -12.49
CA PHE A 60 -2.87 4.67 -11.72
C PHE A 60 -4.35 4.33 -11.64
N TRP A 61 -4.90 4.38 -10.44
CA TRP A 61 -6.32 4.18 -10.21
C TRP A 61 -6.95 5.41 -9.57
N GLU A 62 -8.26 5.56 -9.73
CA GLU A 62 -9.02 6.74 -9.34
C GLU A 62 -10.25 6.34 -8.52
N GLY A 63 -10.81 7.31 -7.80
CA GLY A 63 -12.02 7.13 -6.99
C GLY A 63 -11.71 6.69 -5.55
N SER A 64 -12.77 6.30 -4.83
CA SER A 64 -12.64 5.94 -3.41
C SER A 64 -12.13 4.52 -3.20
N THR A 65 -12.37 3.61 -4.14
CA THR A 65 -11.97 2.20 -4.00
C THR A 65 -11.57 1.58 -5.34
N LEU A 66 -10.65 0.60 -5.28
CA LEU A 66 -10.32 -0.30 -6.37
C LEU A 66 -10.40 -1.75 -5.88
N SER A 67 -11.25 -2.56 -6.51
CA SER A 67 -11.30 -4.00 -6.25
C SER A 67 -10.12 -4.71 -6.90
N LEU A 68 -9.48 -5.61 -6.16
CA LEU A 68 -8.44 -6.51 -6.63
C LEU A 68 -8.97 -7.96 -6.61
N TRP A 69 -8.08 -8.94 -6.83
CA TRP A 69 -8.41 -10.36 -6.69
C TRP A 69 -8.72 -10.73 -5.23
N ASP A 70 -9.30 -11.90 -5.02
CA ASP A 70 -9.59 -12.46 -3.69
C ASP A 70 -10.31 -11.49 -2.74
N ARG A 71 -11.21 -10.67 -3.31
CA ARG A 71 -12.01 -9.65 -2.62
C ARG A 71 -11.16 -8.59 -1.88
N LEU A 72 -9.87 -8.51 -2.16
CA LEU A 72 -9.01 -7.44 -1.68
C LEU A 72 -9.49 -6.11 -2.26
N THR A 73 -9.40 -5.04 -1.48
CA THR A 73 -9.83 -3.71 -1.93
C THR A 73 -8.82 -2.65 -1.49
N LEU A 74 -8.32 -1.87 -2.44
CA LEU A 74 -7.62 -0.63 -2.13
C LEU A 74 -8.66 0.46 -1.85
N ILE A 75 -8.44 1.23 -0.79
CA ILE A 75 -9.32 2.33 -0.37
C ILE A 75 -8.48 3.60 -0.29
N ASN A 76 -8.93 4.66 -0.96
CA ASN A 76 -8.32 5.98 -0.85
C ASN A 76 -8.93 6.69 0.34
N LEU A 77 -8.11 6.97 1.35
CA LEU A 77 -8.48 7.72 2.56
C LEU A 77 -7.89 9.14 2.59
N GLY A 78 -7.00 9.47 1.65
CA GLY A 78 -6.33 10.76 1.61
C GLY A 78 -5.54 11.07 2.90
N GLY A 79 -5.51 12.35 3.26
CA GLY A 79 -4.99 12.84 4.54
C GLY A 79 -3.51 13.23 4.51
N HIS A 80 -2.63 12.28 4.81
CA HIS A 80 -1.17 12.54 4.77
C HIS A 80 -0.70 12.91 3.35
N PHE A 81 -1.31 12.26 2.35
CA PHE A 81 -1.25 12.57 0.93
C PHE A 81 -2.65 12.40 0.34
N GLU A 82 -3.00 13.15 -0.71
CA GLU A 82 -4.34 13.08 -1.32
C GLU A 82 -4.65 11.71 -1.94
N GLY A 83 -3.62 10.95 -2.35
CA GLY A 83 -3.74 9.56 -2.80
C GLY A 83 -3.50 8.50 -1.72
N GLY A 84 -3.50 8.89 -0.44
CA GLY A 84 -3.27 8.01 0.69
C GLY A 84 -4.13 6.73 0.65
N THR A 85 -3.48 5.59 0.49
CA THR A 85 -4.13 4.30 0.20
C THR A 85 -3.96 3.31 1.35
N VAL A 86 -5.02 2.57 1.65
CA VAL A 86 -4.99 1.40 2.54
C VAL A 86 -5.53 0.16 1.82
N LEU A 87 -5.08 -1.03 2.24
CA LEU A 87 -5.59 -2.31 1.72
C LEU A 87 -6.54 -2.94 2.74
N HIS A 88 -7.78 -3.18 2.34
CA HIS A 88 -8.74 -3.99 3.07
C HIS A 88 -8.65 -5.46 2.63
N TRP A 89 -8.39 -6.34 3.61
CA TRP A 89 -8.38 -7.79 3.45
C TRP A 89 -9.56 -8.39 4.24
N PRO A 90 -10.67 -8.73 3.57
CA PRO A 90 -11.88 -9.18 4.25
C PRO A 90 -11.71 -10.56 4.90
N ALA A 91 -12.48 -10.83 5.95
CA ALA A 91 -12.42 -12.06 6.73
C ALA A 91 -12.65 -13.32 5.88
N GLU A 92 -13.58 -13.23 4.93
CA GLU A 92 -13.98 -14.28 3.99
C GLU A 92 -12.87 -14.67 3.01
N SER A 93 -11.78 -13.92 2.99
CA SER A 93 -10.60 -14.17 2.16
C SER A 93 -9.38 -14.54 3.00
N ARG A 94 -9.59 -14.84 4.29
CA ARG A 94 -8.57 -15.33 5.22
C ARG A 94 -8.95 -16.71 5.72
N ASP A 95 -7.95 -17.59 5.80
CA ASP A 95 -8.17 -18.94 6.31
C ASP A 95 -8.51 -18.95 7.82
N GLY A 96 -9.28 -19.96 8.24
CA GLY A 96 -9.47 -20.30 9.65
C GLY A 96 -10.39 -19.38 10.47
N GLY A 97 -11.31 -18.64 9.86
CA GLY A 97 -12.29 -17.82 10.59
C GLY A 97 -11.70 -16.55 11.23
N SER A 98 -10.55 -16.09 10.72
CA SER A 98 -9.87 -14.89 11.19
C SER A 98 -10.69 -13.62 10.89
N LYS A 99 -10.61 -12.61 11.77
CA LYS A 99 -11.17 -11.27 11.47
C LYS A 99 -10.49 -10.66 10.23
N GLY A 100 -11.21 -9.79 9.53
CA GLY A 100 -10.63 -8.99 8.45
C GLY A 100 -9.46 -8.12 8.95
N ALA A 101 -8.62 -7.68 8.02
CA ALA A 101 -7.47 -6.85 8.31
C ALA A 101 -7.46 -5.59 7.43
N LEU A 102 -6.86 -4.53 7.96
CA LEU A 102 -6.55 -3.32 7.22
C LEU A 102 -5.04 -3.11 7.27
N LEU A 103 -4.39 -3.03 6.12
CA LEU A 103 -2.98 -2.69 6.00
C LEU A 103 -2.91 -1.20 5.67
N ALA A 104 -2.62 -0.39 6.68
CA ALA A 104 -2.83 1.06 6.63
C ALA A 104 -1.57 1.89 6.32
N GLY A 105 -0.37 1.33 6.46
CA GLY A 105 0.86 2.13 6.49
C GLY A 105 0.75 3.26 7.51
N ASP A 106 1.21 4.46 7.16
CA ASP A 106 1.09 5.65 8.01
C ASP A 106 -0.18 6.48 7.71
N ILE A 107 -1.17 5.91 7.03
CA ILE A 107 -2.46 6.61 6.82
C ILE A 107 -3.33 6.54 8.08
N ILE A 108 -3.23 5.44 8.83
CA ILE A 108 -3.91 5.23 10.10
C ILE A 108 -2.92 4.66 11.11
N THR A 109 -2.80 5.27 12.28
CA THR A 109 -1.90 4.80 13.34
C THR A 109 -2.67 4.29 14.53
N VAL A 110 -2.41 3.05 14.94
CA VAL A 110 -2.87 2.52 16.23
C VAL A 110 -2.04 3.17 17.32
N VAL A 111 -2.69 3.85 18.25
CA VAL A 111 -2.00 4.49 19.38
C VAL A 111 -1.62 3.46 20.44
N GLN A 112 -0.91 3.88 21.48
CA GLN A 112 -0.47 2.97 22.56
C GLN A 112 -1.65 2.21 23.21
N ASP A 113 -2.82 2.85 23.27
CA ASP A 113 -4.08 2.15 23.57
C ASP A 113 -4.66 1.53 22.29
N ARG A 114 -4.75 0.20 22.27
CA ARG A 114 -5.27 -0.61 21.16
C ARG A 114 -6.76 -0.39 20.87
N ARG A 115 -7.44 0.44 21.66
CA ARG A 115 -8.84 0.85 21.45
C ARG A 115 -9.01 2.01 20.47
N TYR A 116 -7.94 2.75 20.17
CA TYR A 116 -8.03 3.97 19.39
C TYR A 116 -7.05 3.98 18.22
N VAL A 117 -7.41 4.78 17.22
CA VAL A 117 -6.56 5.10 16.08
C VAL A 117 -6.50 6.62 15.90
N SER A 118 -5.43 7.10 15.28
CA SER A 118 -5.24 8.51 14.94
C SER A 118 -4.95 8.68 13.46
N PHE A 119 -5.31 9.86 12.95
CA PHE A 119 -5.13 10.30 11.58
C PHE A 119 -4.35 11.61 11.60
N MET A 120 -3.25 11.68 10.85
CA MET A 120 -2.38 12.85 10.83
C MET A 120 -2.19 13.32 9.39
N ARG A 121 -2.20 14.65 9.18
CA ARG A 121 -1.70 15.24 7.94
C ARG A 121 -0.17 15.17 7.89
N SER A 122 0.50 15.32 9.03
CA SER A 122 1.96 15.24 9.11
C SER A 122 2.39 14.59 10.42
N TYR A 123 2.98 13.40 10.34
CA TYR A 123 3.55 12.71 11.50
C TYR A 123 4.81 13.40 12.05
N PRO A 124 5.79 13.82 11.21
CA PRO A 124 6.99 14.48 11.71
C PRO A 124 6.69 15.78 12.47
N ASN A 125 5.66 16.52 12.03
CA ASN A 125 5.28 17.79 12.62
C ASN A 125 4.11 17.70 13.62
N ILE A 126 3.57 16.49 13.83
CA ILE A 126 2.44 16.24 14.73
C ILE A 126 1.22 17.12 14.36
N ILE A 127 0.89 17.21 13.08
CA ILE A 127 -0.26 17.97 12.58
C ILE A 127 -1.45 17.01 12.38
N PRO A 128 -2.56 17.16 13.12
CA PRO A 128 -3.75 16.33 12.98
C PRO A 128 -4.39 16.42 11.60
N LEU A 129 -5.11 15.37 11.23
CA LEU A 129 -6.10 15.46 10.15
C LEU A 129 -7.34 16.19 10.72
N GLY A 130 -7.75 17.29 10.07
CA GLY A 130 -8.74 18.25 10.57
C GLY A 130 -10.18 17.75 10.57
#